data_AF-A0A0P9TFE7-F1
#
_entry.id   AF-A0A0P9TFE7-F1
#
_cell.length_a   1.000
_cell.length_b   1.000
_cell.length_c   1.000
_cell.angle_alpha   90.00
_cell.angle_beta   90.00
_cell.angle_gamma   90.00
#
_symmetry.space_group_name_H-M   'P 1'
#
loop_
_entity.id
_entity.type
_entity.pdbx_description
1 polymer ?
#
loop_
_entity_poly.entity_id
_entity_poly.type
_entity_poly.pdbx_seq_one_letter_code
_entity_poly.pdbx_strand_id
1 'polypeptide(L)'
;MQLCNPPAHEISKNDNRLTRSGTVMAAKSERLTILSDAEQEALYGLPDFDDTQRLEYLALTDAELALASSRPGMPAQVYCVLQIGYFKAKHAFFRFDWNEVEEDCAFVLRRYFTDEPFECKAVTKHEHYTQRERIAELFCYLPWVASFLPQLAQQAALIVRRDGSSPPS
;
A
#
# COMPACT_ATOMS: atom_id res chain seq x y z
N MET A 1 -2.34 -9.32 13.33
CA MET A 1 -1.38 -9.53 12.24
C MET A 1 -0.61 -8.25 12.03
N GLN A 2 0.71 -8.35 12.05
CA GLN A 2 1.67 -7.25 12.06
C GLN A 2 1.69 -6.55 10.69
N LEU A 3 1.52 -5.23 10.65
CA LEU A 3 1.94 -4.42 9.50
C LEU A 3 3.47 -4.36 9.51
N CYS A 4 4.11 -5.42 9.00
CA CYS A 4 5.55 -5.42 8.78
C CYS A 4 5.85 -4.65 7.49
N ASN A 5 6.33 -3.42 7.65
CA ASN A 5 7.16 -2.76 6.65
C ASN A 5 8.43 -3.62 6.44
N PRO A 6 8.87 -3.92 5.21
CA PRO A 6 10.18 -4.54 5.01
C PRO A 6 11.30 -3.53 5.34
N PRO A 7 12.40 -3.96 5.98
CA PRO A 7 13.56 -3.10 6.20
C PRO A 7 14.31 -2.85 4.89
N ALA A 8 14.73 -1.61 4.70
CA ALA A 8 15.66 -1.22 3.65
C ALA A 8 16.99 -1.98 3.79
N HIS A 9 17.52 -2.47 2.68
CA HIS A 9 18.88 -3.00 2.60
C HIS A 9 19.90 -1.88 2.85
N GLU A 10 20.51 -1.85 4.04
CA GLU A 10 21.81 -1.23 4.27
C GLU A 10 22.86 -2.35 4.38
N ILE A 11 23.72 -2.47 3.36
CA ILE A 11 24.94 -3.29 3.45
C ILE A 11 26.11 -2.32 3.59
N SER A 12 26.58 -2.15 4.83
CA SER A 12 27.89 -1.55 5.13
C SER A 12 28.91 -2.65 5.47
N LYS A 13 29.86 -2.79 4.55
CA LYS A 13 31.28 -3.19 4.69
C LYS A 13 31.71 -4.00 5.94
N ASN A 14 32.16 -5.23 5.64
CA ASN A 14 33.48 -5.80 5.93
C ASN A 14 33.92 -6.00 7.40
N ASP A 15 34.13 -7.26 7.82
CA ASP A 15 35.49 -7.71 8.20
C ASP A 15 35.63 -9.23 8.32
N ASN A 16 36.84 -9.70 8.00
CA ASN A 16 37.27 -11.09 7.91
C ASN A 16 37.94 -11.53 9.23
N ARG A 17 37.51 -12.67 9.84
CA ARG A 17 38.44 -13.58 10.54
C ARG A 17 37.83 -14.94 10.94
N LEU A 18 38.65 -15.97 10.71
CA LEU A 18 38.51 -17.40 11.01
C LEU A 18 37.78 -17.77 12.31
N THR A 19 36.97 -18.84 12.29
CA THR A 19 37.29 -20.13 12.95
C THR A 19 36.25 -21.25 12.69
N ARG A 20 36.78 -22.38 12.19
CA ARG A 20 36.56 -23.77 12.62
C ARG A 20 35.15 -24.40 12.58
N SER A 21 35.00 -25.31 11.61
CA SER A 21 34.39 -26.65 11.69
C SER A 21 33.07 -26.80 12.46
N GLY A 22 31.97 -26.77 11.72
CA GLY A 22 30.68 -27.30 12.15
C GLY A 22 29.80 -27.51 10.93
N THR A 23 29.45 -28.77 10.64
CA THR A 23 28.54 -29.19 9.57
C THR A 23 27.28 -28.31 9.55
N VAL A 24 27.11 -27.50 8.50
CA VAL A 24 25.86 -26.76 8.27
C VAL A 24 24.85 -27.75 7.74
N MET A 25 24.07 -28.35 8.64
CA MET A 25 22.78 -28.94 8.27
C MET A 25 21.95 -27.80 7.70
N ALA A 26 21.77 -27.79 6.38
CA ALA A 26 20.86 -26.87 5.71
C ALA A 26 19.46 -27.12 6.24
N ALA A 27 19.06 -26.35 7.26
CA ALA A 27 17.70 -26.28 7.73
C ALA A 27 16.88 -25.66 6.59
N LYS A 28 16.33 -26.55 5.74
CA LYS A 28 15.39 -26.21 4.68
C LYS A 28 14.22 -25.50 5.38
N SER A 29 14.19 -24.18 5.26
CA SER A 29 13.10 -23.38 5.78
C SER A 29 11.86 -23.72 4.96
N GLU A 30 11.06 -24.67 5.45
CA GLU A 30 9.73 -25.00 4.95
C GLU A 30 8.78 -23.86 5.30
N ARG A 31 9.03 -22.68 4.73
CA ARG A 31 8.02 -21.62 4.66
C ARG A 31 7.05 -22.06 3.57
N LEU A 32 5.84 -22.45 3.97
CA LEU A 32 4.72 -22.58 3.07
C LEU A 32 4.60 -21.27 2.29
N THR A 33 4.99 -21.25 1.03
CA THR A 33 4.66 -20.14 0.11
C THR A 33 3.17 -20.29 -0.19
N ILE A 34 2.34 -19.69 0.66
CA ILE A 34 0.87 -19.73 0.54
C ILE A 34 0.40 -19.04 -0.74
N LEU A 35 1.19 -18.08 -1.24
CA LEU A 35 0.93 -17.34 -2.47
C LEU A 35 2.10 -17.56 -3.44
N SER A 36 1.76 -17.78 -4.71
CA SER A 36 2.71 -17.70 -5.82
C SER A 36 3.17 -16.25 -6.04
N ASP A 37 4.28 -16.07 -6.75
CA ASP A 37 4.80 -14.74 -7.07
C ASP A 37 3.78 -13.89 -7.85
N ALA A 38 3.02 -14.53 -8.76
CA ALA A 38 1.97 -13.86 -9.52
C ALA A 38 0.79 -13.42 -8.63
N GLU A 39 0.40 -14.21 -7.64
CA GLU A 39 -0.64 -13.83 -6.67
C GLU A 39 -0.14 -12.72 -5.75
N GLN A 40 1.13 -12.76 -5.36
CA GLN A 40 1.73 -11.69 -4.57
C GLN A 40 1.75 -10.37 -5.34
N GLU A 41 2.08 -10.39 -6.62
CA GLU A 41 2.06 -9.20 -7.48
C GLU A 41 0.63 -8.69 -7.69
N ALA A 42 -0.32 -9.59 -7.96
CA ALA A 42 -1.72 -9.23 -8.11
C ALA A 42 -2.26 -8.52 -6.85
N LEU A 43 -1.89 -9.00 -5.67
CA LEU A 43 -2.40 -8.48 -4.38
C LEU A 43 -1.61 -7.27 -3.84
N TYR A 44 -0.28 -7.28 -3.95
CA TYR A 44 0.60 -6.33 -3.27
C TYR A 44 1.51 -5.53 -4.21
N GLY A 45 1.54 -5.90 -5.49
CA GLY A 45 2.20 -5.15 -6.53
C GLY A 45 1.48 -3.85 -6.87
N LEU A 46 2.19 -2.95 -7.54
CA LEU A 46 1.62 -1.70 -8.03
C LEU A 46 0.42 -1.97 -8.95
N PRO A 47 -0.62 -1.13 -8.97
CA PRO A 47 -1.69 -1.27 -9.95
C PRO A 47 -1.16 -1.07 -11.38
N ASP A 48 -1.39 -2.05 -12.25
CA ASP A 48 -1.15 -1.95 -13.69
C ASP A 48 -2.46 -1.57 -14.37
N PHE A 49 -2.76 -0.26 -14.41
CA PHE A 49 -4.05 0.23 -14.89
C PHE A 49 -4.13 0.26 -16.41
N ASP A 50 -5.25 -0.22 -16.97
CA ASP A 50 -5.64 0.14 -18.32
C ASP A 50 -6.28 1.55 -18.38
N ASP A 51 -6.53 2.06 -19.59
CA ASP A 51 -7.10 3.40 -19.79
C ASP A 51 -8.47 3.59 -19.11
N THR A 52 -9.28 2.54 -19.08
CA THR A 52 -10.59 2.53 -18.40
C THR A 52 -10.42 2.62 -16.89
N GLN A 53 -9.49 1.86 -16.33
CA GLN A 53 -9.18 1.86 -14.91
C GLN A 53 -8.58 3.21 -14.47
N ARG A 54 -7.76 3.87 -15.31
CA ARG A 54 -7.29 5.24 -15.04
C ARG A 54 -8.44 6.23 -14.95
N LEU A 55 -9.41 6.15 -15.87
CA LEU A 55 -10.61 6.99 -15.84
C LEU A 55 -11.46 6.75 -14.59
N GLU A 56 -11.52 5.51 -14.08
CA GLU A 56 -12.29 5.16 -12.89
C GLU A 56 -11.57 5.52 -11.58
N TYR A 57 -10.33 5.06 -11.42
CA TYR A 57 -9.61 5.17 -10.14
C TYR A 57 -8.94 6.52 -9.97
N LEU A 58 -8.41 7.14 -11.04
CA LEU A 58 -7.74 8.46 -10.98
C LEU A 58 -8.70 9.63 -11.24
N ALA A 59 -10.00 9.37 -11.44
CA ALA A 59 -11.03 10.39 -11.30
C ALA A 59 -11.26 10.70 -9.82
N LEU A 60 -10.88 11.91 -9.41
CA LEU A 60 -11.03 12.41 -8.06
C LEU A 60 -12.36 13.13 -7.89
N THR A 61 -12.97 12.94 -6.72
CA THR A 61 -14.04 13.79 -6.20
C THR A 61 -13.48 15.13 -5.70
N ASP A 62 -14.34 16.11 -5.45
CA ASP A 62 -13.92 17.43 -4.94
C ASP A 62 -13.15 17.32 -3.62
N ALA A 63 -13.56 16.42 -2.73
CA ALA A 63 -12.89 16.21 -1.43
C ALA A 63 -11.49 15.59 -1.60
N GLU A 64 -11.36 14.62 -2.50
CA GLU A 64 -10.09 13.97 -2.82
C GLU A 64 -9.13 14.95 -3.51
N LEU A 65 -9.65 15.76 -4.44
CA LEU A 65 -8.86 16.80 -5.11
C LEU A 65 -8.41 17.88 -4.12
N ALA A 66 -9.28 18.34 -3.22
CA ALA A 66 -8.91 19.29 -2.18
C ALA A 66 -7.79 18.75 -1.26
N LEU A 67 -7.84 17.46 -0.91
CA LEU A 67 -6.78 16.79 -0.17
C LEU A 67 -5.46 16.83 -0.97
N ALA A 68 -5.48 16.42 -2.23
CA ALA A 68 -4.30 16.41 -3.10
C ALA A 68 -3.72 17.82 -3.28
N SER A 69 -4.54 18.83 -3.60
CA SER A 69 -4.11 20.22 -3.80
C SER A 69 -3.55 20.88 -2.53
N SER A 70 -3.91 20.39 -1.34
CA SER A 70 -3.33 20.89 -0.08
C SER A 70 -1.88 20.46 0.16
N ARG A 71 -1.34 19.56 -0.66
CA ARG A 71 0.04 19.06 -0.53
C ARG A 71 1.07 20.09 -0.99
N PRO A 72 2.28 20.10 -0.37
CA PRO A 72 3.29 21.10 -0.68
C PRO A 72 3.97 20.82 -2.02
N GLY A 73 3.59 21.61 -3.04
CA GLY A 73 4.21 21.61 -4.36
C GLY A 73 3.69 20.49 -5.27
N MET A 74 3.77 20.73 -6.59
CA MET A 74 3.17 19.88 -7.60
C MET A 74 3.59 18.39 -7.53
N PRO A 75 4.86 18.01 -7.29
CA PRO A 75 5.24 16.60 -7.15
C PRO A 75 4.51 15.89 -6.01
N ALA A 76 4.33 16.56 -4.86
CA ALA A 76 3.59 15.99 -3.74
C ALA A 76 2.09 15.88 -4.04
N GLN A 77 1.52 16.85 -4.78
CA GLN A 77 0.12 16.83 -5.20
C GLN A 77 -0.15 15.69 -6.18
N VAL A 78 0.66 15.56 -7.24
CA VAL A 78 0.55 14.47 -8.23
C VAL A 78 0.73 13.11 -7.56
N TYR A 79 1.74 12.98 -6.69
CA TYR A 79 1.96 11.76 -5.92
C TYR A 79 0.73 11.41 -5.06
N CYS A 80 0.09 12.42 -4.47
CA CYS A 80 -1.12 12.22 -3.67
C CYS A 80 -2.32 11.75 -4.51
N VAL A 81 -2.51 12.30 -5.71
CA VAL A 81 -3.54 11.82 -6.65
C VAL A 81 -3.32 10.33 -6.98
N LEU A 82 -2.09 9.94 -7.28
CA LEU A 82 -1.74 8.54 -7.56
C LEU A 82 -2.01 7.64 -6.35
N GLN A 83 -1.60 8.05 -5.15
CA GLN A 83 -1.89 7.30 -3.92
C GLN A 83 -3.39 7.12 -3.67
N ILE A 84 -4.22 8.14 -3.95
CA ILE A 84 -5.67 8.02 -3.82
C ILE A 84 -6.20 6.98 -4.81
N GLY A 85 -5.80 7.04 -6.07
CA GLY A 85 -6.24 6.07 -7.08
C GLY A 85 -5.81 4.64 -6.75
N TYR A 86 -4.57 4.45 -6.33
CA TYR A 86 -4.06 3.14 -5.93
C TYR A 86 -4.73 2.61 -4.67
N PHE A 87 -5.06 3.50 -3.73
CA PHE A 87 -5.83 3.15 -2.54
C PHE A 87 -7.26 2.72 -2.90
N LYS A 88 -7.94 3.41 -3.83
CA LYS A 88 -9.26 3.00 -4.32
C LYS A 88 -9.23 1.61 -4.97
N ALA A 89 -8.17 1.30 -5.71
CA ALA A 89 -8.06 0.03 -6.44
C ALA A 89 -7.66 -1.15 -5.55
N LYS A 90 -6.65 -0.98 -4.69
CA LYS A 90 -6.03 -2.07 -3.92
C LYS A 90 -6.11 -1.92 -2.40
N HIS A 91 -6.68 -0.82 -1.88
CA HIS A 91 -6.73 -0.50 -0.45
C HIS A 91 -5.33 -0.53 0.21
N ALA A 92 -4.31 -0.18 -0.56
CA ALA A 92 -2.91 -0.23 -0.18
C ALA A 92 -2.19 1.05 -0.59
N PHE A 93 -1.02 1.29 0.02
CA PHE A 93 -0.16 2.44 -0.24
C PHE A 93 1.18 1.97 -0.76
N PHE A 94 1.69 2.66 -1.77
CA PHE A 94 2.84 2.20 -2.54
C PHE A 94 4.00 3.17 -2.44
N ARG A 95 5.22 2.64 -2.39
CA ARG A 95 6.41 3.42 -2.77
C ARG A 95 6.75 3.04 -4.19
N PHE A 96 6.96 4.04 -5.02
CA PHE A 96 7.31 3.90 -6.42
C PHE A 96 8.25 5.03 -6.81
N ASP A 97 9.09 4.75 -7.79
CA ASP A 97 9.82 5.73 -8.57
C ASP A 97 8.95 6.21 -9.74
N TRP A 98 9.21 7.42 -10.23
CA TRP A 98 8.37 8.05 -11.26
C TRP A 98 8.36 7.29 -12.60
N ASN A 99 9.40 6.50 -12.89
CA ASN A 99 9.51 5.66 -14.07
C ASN A 99 8.58 4.42 -14.02
N GLU A 100 8.16 4.00 -12.82
CA GLU A 100 7.24 2.87 -12.65
C GLU A 100 5.78 3.28 -12.91
N VAL A 101 5.49 4.59 -12.92
CA VAL A 101 4.14 5.17 -13.00
C VAL A 101 3.99 6.21 -14.11
N GLU A 102 4.81 6.16 -15.16
CA GLU A 102 4.87 7.20 -16.18
C GLU A 102 3.51 7.45 -16.86
N GLU A 103 2.79 6.38 -17.19
CA GLU A 103 1.48 6.48 -17.87
C GLU A 103 0.41 7.08 -16.95
N ASP A 104 0.34 6.62 -15.71
CA ASP A 104 -0.59 7.14 -14.71
C ASP A 104 -0.27 8.59 -14.35
N CYS A 105 1.01 8.92 -14.19
CA CYS A 105 1.50 10.27 -13.95
C CYS A 105 1.10 11.19 -15.10
N ALA A 106 1.34 10.78 -16.34
CA ALA A 106 0.96 11.53 -17.53
C ALA A 106 -0.55 11.74 -17.64
N PHE A 107 -1.36 10.75 -17.23
CA PHE A 107 -2.82 10.88 -17.16
C PHE A 107 -3.23 11.96 -16.14
N VAL A 108 -2.69 11.89 -14.92
CA VAL A 108 -2.99 12.84 -13.84
C VAL A 108 -2.60 14.27 -14.24
N LEU A 109 -1.41 14.45 -14.81
CA LEU A 109 -0.93 15.77 -15.25
C LEU A 109 -1.84 16.38 -16.30
N ARG A 110 -2.22 15.61 -17.33
CA ARG A 110 -3.15 16.09 -18.38
C ARG A 110 -4.50 16.49 -17.81
N ARG A 111 -4.97 15.76 -16.78
CA ARG A 111 -6.32 15.92 -16.23
C ARG A 111 -6.45 17.08 -15.25
N TYR A 112 -5.48 17.28 -14.36
CA TYR A 112 -5.60 18.22 -13.24
C TYR A 112 -4.59 19.37 -13.27
N PHE A 113 -3.53 19.26 -14.07
CA PHE A 113 -2.37 20.15 -14.02
C PHE A 113 -1.98 20.65 -15.42
N THR A 114 -2.98 20.90 -16.26
CA THR A 114 -2.77 21.37 -17.64
C THR A 114 -1.93 22.66 -17.63
N ASP A 115 -0.89 22.70 -18.47
CA ASP A 115 -0.01 23.85 -18.74
C ASP A 115 1.07 24.22 -17.70
N GLU A 116 1.29 23.40 -16.69
CA GLU A 116 2.36 23.61 -15.69
C GLU A 116 3.56 22.67 -15.95
N PRO A 117 4.80 23.18 -15.98
CA PRO A 117 5.97 22.34 -16.16
C PRO A 117 6.16 21.40 -14.96
N PHE A 118 6.10 20.11 -15.21
CA PHE A 118 6.27 19.09 -14.18
C PHE A 118 7.71 18.59 -14.10
N GLU A 119 8.30 18.66 -12.91
CA GLU A 119 9.57 18.03 -12.59
C GLU A 119 9.35 16.90 -11.59
N CYS A 120 9.67 15.66 -12.00
CA CYS A 120 9.67 14.49 -11.14
C CYS A 120 10.65 14.70 -9.96
N LYS A 121 10.12 15.01 -8.77
CA LYS A 121 10.91 15.14 -7.54
C LYS A 121 10.50 14.06 -6.56
N ALA A 122 11.48 13.50 -5.85
CA ALA A 122 11.22 12.50 -4.84
C ALA A 122 10.34 13.10 -3.72
N VAL A 123 9.28 12.39 -3.36
CA VAL A 123 8.45 12.75 -2.21
C VAL A 123 9.14 12.29 -0.93
N THR A 124 9.24 13.18 0.04
CA THR A 124 9.92 12.86 1.30
C THR A 124 9.17 11.76 2.06
N LYS A 125 9.90 11.00 2.89
CA LYS A 125 9.29 9.98 3.76
C LYS A 125 8.19 10.58 4.63
N HIS A 126 8.42 11.75 5.20
CA HIS A 126 7.44 12.46 6.03
C HIS A 126 6.16 12.74 5.25
N GLU A 127 6.29 13.35 4.06
CA GLU A 127 5.14 13.69 3.22
C GLU A 127 4.35 12.44 2.79
N HIS A 128 5.05 11.37 2.39
CA HIS A 128 4.39 10.09 2.07
C HIS A 128 3.56 9.56 3.25
N TYR A 129 4.05 9.59 4.49
CA TYR A 129 3.26 9.14 5.64
C TYR A 129 2.10 10.09 5.96
N THR A 130 2.30 11.40 5.83
CA THR A 130 1.22 12.39 5.98
C THR A 130 0.09 12.12 4.98
N GLN A 131 0.41 11.85 3.72
CA GLN A 131 -0.59 11.51 2.70
C GLN A 131 -1.37 10.25 3.06
N ARG A 132 -0.67 9.18 3.50
CA ARG A 132 -1.31 7.93 3.91
C ARG A 132 -2.34 8.12 5.02
N GLU A 133 -1.98 8.88 6.04
CA GLU A 133 -2.89 9.19 7.15
C GLU A 133 -4.12 9.94 6.66
N ARG A 134 -3.93 10.99 5.85
CA ARG A 134 -5.04 11.81 5.33
C ARG A 134 -5.96 11.04 4.38
N ILE A 135 -5.40 10.20 3.52
CA ILE A 135 -6.18 9.36 2.61
C ILE A 135 -6.97 8.33 3.42
N ALA A 136 -6.34 7.66 4.39
CA ALA A 136 -7.04 6.71 5.25
C ALA A 136 -8.19 7.37 6.02
N GLU A 137 -7.97 8.56 6.59
CA GLU A 137 -9.00 9.37 7.23
C GLU A 137 -10.17 9.68 6.27
N LEU A 138 -9.86 10.12 5.04
CA LEU A 138 -10.86 10.47 4.03
C LEU A 138 -11.78 9.29 3.68
N PHE A 139 -11.22 8.09 3.56
CA PHE A 139 -11.97 6.86 3.26
C PHE A 139 -12.49 6.14 4.52
N CYS A 140 -12.41 6.77 5.70
CA CYS A 140 -12.81 6.17 6.98
C CYS A 140 -12.07 4.85 7.32
N TYR A 141 -10.87 4.65 6.79
CA TYR A 141 -9.96 3.57 7.19
C TYR A 141 -9.21 3.99 8.45
N LEU A 142 -9.54 3.34 9.56
CA LEU A 142 -8.87 3.58 10.83
C LEU A 142 -7.64 2.68 10.98
N PRO A 143 -6.52 3.21 11.51
CA PRO A 143 -5.44 2.36 12.01
C PRO A 143 -6.00 1.36 13.02
N TRP A 144 -5.47 0.14 13.02
CA TRP A 144 -5.86 -0.84 14.03
C TRP A 144 -5.59 -0.30 15.44
N VAL A 145 -6.64 -0.19 16.26
CA VAL A 145 -6.53 0.06 17.69
C VAL A 145 -6.96 -1.17 18.47
N ALA A 146 -6.19 -1.52 19.51
CA ALA A 146 -6.43 -2.73 20.31
C ALA A 146 -7.82 -2.74 20.99
N SER A 147 -8.43 -1.56 21.17
CA SER A 147 -9.79 -1.42 21.69
C SER A 147 -10.88 -2.03 20.81
N PHE A 148 -10.60 -2.37 19.54
CA PHE A 148 -11.55 -3.08 18.67
C PHE A 148 -11.63 -4.59 18.95
N LEU A 149 -10.66 -5.18 19.66
CA LEU A 149 -10.62 -6.63 19.91
C LEU A 149 -11.87 -7.17 20.62
N PRO A 150 -12.39 -6.54 21.69
CA PRO A 150 -13.57 -7.04 22.38
C PRO A 150 -14.81 -7.05 21.48
N GLN A 151 -15.00 -6.01 20.66
CA GLN A 151 -16.13 -5.89 19.73
C GLN A 151 -16.03 -6.94 18.62
N LEU A 152 -14.83 -7.14 18.05
CA LEU A 152 -14.59 -8.16 17.03
C LEU A 152 -14.80 -9.58 17.58
N ALA A 153 -14.32 -9.86 18.80
CA ALA A 153 -14.51 -11.14 19.46
C ALA A 153 -16.00 -11.41 19.74
N GLN A 154 -16.76 -10.40 20.14
CA GLN A 154 -18.20 -10.51 20.35
C GLN A 154 -18.94 -10.81 19.04
N GLN A 155 -18.61 -10.11 17.95
CA GLN A 155 -19.22 -10.39 16.64
C GLN A 155 -18.85 -11.78 16.11
N ALA A 156 -17.60 -12.21 16.23
CA ALA A 156 -17.18 -13.56 15.84
C ALA A 156 -17.96 -14.64 16.62
N ALA A 157 -18.15 -14.45 17.93
CA ALA A 157 -18.94 -15.37 18.75
C ALA A 157 -20.43 -15.42 18.32
N LEU A 158 -20.99 -14.31 17.86
CA LEU A 158 -22.37 -14.26 17.33
C LEU A 158 -22.50 -15.01 16.01
N ILE A 159 -21.53 -14.88 15.10
CA ILE A 159 -21.53 -15.57 13.80
C ILE A 159 -21.47 -17.10 14.01
N VAL A 160 -20.56 -17.58 14.86
CA VAL A 160 -20.44 -19.02 15.17
C VAL A 160 -21.73 -19.61 15.74
N ARG A 161 -22.45 -18.86 16.58
CA ARG A 161 -23.74 -19.31 17.14
C ARG A 161 -24.84 -19.42 16.09
N ARG A 162 -24.83 -18.54 15.10
CA ARG A 162 -25.79 -18.56 13.99
C ARG A 162 -25.56 -19.76 13.07
N ASP A 163 -24.31 -20.10 12.78
CA ASP A 163 -23.95 -21.18 11.85
C ASP A 163 -24.00 -22.58 12.49
N GLY A 164 -23.99 -22.68 13.82
CA GLY A 164 -24.18 -23.94 14.56
C GLY A 164 -25.63 -24.35 14.81
N SER A 165 -26.62 -23.58 14.33
CA SER A 165 -28.05 -23.78 14.63
C SER A 165 -28.84 -24.34 13.45
N SER A 166 -28.41 -25.47 12.85
CA SER A 166 -29.34 -26.31 12.07
C SER A 166 -29.86 -27.42 12.98
N PRO A 167 -31.17 -27.48 13.30
CA PRO A 167 -31.71 -28.57 14.08
C PRO A 167 -31.70 -29.86 13.23
N PRO A 168 -31.28 -31.01 13.77
CA PRO A 168 -31.37 -32.27 13.05
C PRO A 168 -32.85 -32.67 12.87
N SER A 169 -33.18 -33.08 11.65
CA SER A 169 -34.49 -33.58 11.20
C SER A 169 -34.92 -34.88 11.90
#